data_AF-A0A523N0X0-F1
#
_entry.id   AF-A0A523N0X0-F1
#
_cell.length_a   1.000
_cell.length_b   1.000
_cell.length_c   1.000
_cell.angle_alpha   90.00
_cell.angle_beta   90.00
_cell.angle_gamma   90.00
#
_symmetry.space_group_name_H-M   'P 1'
#
loop_
_entity.id
_entity.type
_entity.pdbx_description
1 polymer ?
#
loop_
_entity_poly.entity_id
_entity_poly.type
_entity_poly.pdbx_seq_one_letter_code
_entity_poly.pdbx_strand_id
1 'polypeptide(L)'
;MSRPLAIKTLIWFYISEQINPDNADLPDTHPLSPYVARSRTLYLMDQYERLYFREPPEGFIGNKGLAMMKAIQFVMDRDYARALEQFQKNLKICDHLIRVRKFQLNPKYIATVKAGIKFCQLMMAAASGADSKACVLVREQIDFIDHGGSMVQYESSKIREEIQDVFYHQLENLSSRLNCLS
;
A
#
# COMPACT_ATOMS: atom_id res chain seq x y z
N MET A 1 25.51 4.77 -3.37
CA MET A 1 24.03 4.86 -3.51
C MET A 1 23.64 6.29 -3.84
N SER A 2 22.73 6.53 -4.79
CA SER A 2 22.23 7.88 -5.06
C SER A 2 21.28 8.34 -3.93
N ARG A 3 21.30 9.63 -3.58
CA ARG A 3 20.47 10.22 -2.51
C ARG A 3 18.96 9.89 -2.62
N PRO A 4 18.32 9.90 -3.82
CA PRO A 4 16.92 9.52 -3.94
C PRO A 4 16.66 8.05 -3.59
N LEU A 5 17.57 7.16 -3.96
CA LEU A 5 17.45 5.73 -3.66
C LEU A 5 17.58 5.48 -2.16
N ALA A 6 18.51 6.15 -1.48
CA ALA A 6 18.68 6.03 -0.03
C ALA A 6 17.41 6.46 0.73
N ILE A 7 16.80 7.60 0.37
CA ILE A 7 15.55 8.06 0.99
C ILE A 7 14.42 7.05 0.74
N LYS A 8 14.28 6.58 -0.51
CA LYS A 8 13.28 5.55 -0.86
C LYS A 8 13.46 4.27 -0.04
N THR A 9 14.70 3.82 0.14
CA THR A 9 15.01 2.64 0.97
C THR A 9 14.64 2.86 2.43
N LEU A 10 14.96 4.03 2.99
CA LEU A 10 14.59 4.37 4.37
C LEU A 10 13.07 4.44 4.57
N ILE A 11 12.32 4.95 3.59
CA ILE A 11 10.85 4.94 3.65
C ILE A 11 10.34 3.50 3.74
N TRP A 12 10.82 2.59 2.88
CA TRP A 12 10.40 1.19 2.92
C TRP A 12 10.80 0.50 4.21
N PHE A 13 11.99 0.79 4.74
CA PHE A 13 12.44 0.31 6.03
C PHE A 13 11.47 0.74 7.14
N TYR A 14 11.16 2.03 7.27
CA TYR A 14 10.23 2.45 8.32
C TYR A 14 8.77 2.04 8.10
N ILE A 15 8.37 1.70 6.87
CA ILE A 15 7.09 1.01 6.61
C ILE A 15 7.14 -0.41 7.19
N SER A 16 8.22 -1.17 6.96
CA SER A 16 8.34 -2.53 7.53
C SER A 16 8.43 -2.51 9.04
N GLU A 17 9.15 -1.56 9.63
CA GLU A 17 9.28 -1.49 11.09
C GLU A 17 7.96 -1.22 11.82
N GLN A 18 6.96 -0.62 11.15
CA GLN A 18 5.61 -0.41 11.71
C GLN A 18 4.84 -1.71 11.89
N ILE A 19 5.13 -2.72 11.08
CA ILE A 19 4.37 -3.97 10.97
C ILE A 19 5.19 -5.19 11.39
N ASN A 20 6.47 -4.98 11.71
CA ASN A 20 7.35 -6.00 12.26
C ASN A 20 6.81 -6.44 13.64
N PRO A 21 6.44 -7.73 13.82
CA PRO A 21 5.91 -8.24 15.08
C PRO A 21 6.87 -8.03 16.27
N ASP A 22 8.17 -8.08 16.03
CA ASP A 22 9.20 -7.89 17.06
C ASP A 22 9.16 -6.46 17.65
N ASN A 23 8.58 -5.51 16.91
CA ASN A 23 8.48 -4.12 17.31
C ASN A 23 7.13 -3.75 17.95
N ALA A 24 6.13 -4.64 17.92
CA ALA A 24 4.73 -4.30 18.23
C ALA A 24 4.54 -3.67 19.61
N ASP A 25 5.28 -4.15 20.61
CA ASP A 25 5.17 -3.73 22.02
C ASP A 25 6.29 -2.78 22.47
N LEU A 26 7.10 -2.27 21.53
CA LEU A 26 8.16 -1.33 21.87
C LEU A 26 7.57 0.00 22.36
N PRO A 27 8.15 0.63 23.40
CA PRO A 27 7.66 1.91 23.89
C PRO A 27 7.83 3.01 22.83
N ASP A 28 6.95 4.02 22.83
CA ASP A 28 6.96 5.12 21.85
C ASP A 28 8.25 5.96 21.84
N THR A 29 9.12 5.81 22.84
CA THR A 29 10.45 6.42 22.87
C THR A 29 11.50 5.63 22.08
N HIS A 30 11.23 4.36 21.77
CA HIS A 30 12.13 3.50 21.02
C HIS A 30 12.15 3.89 19.53
N PRO A 31 13.33 4.01 18.88
CA PRO A 31 13.44 4.44 17.48
C PRO A 31 12.70 3.57 16.46
N LEU A 32 12.46 2.30 16.79
CA LEU A 32 11.77 1.32 15.95
C LEU A 32 10.34 1.03 16.42
N SER A 33 9.83 1.74 17.44
CA SER A 33 8.42 1.60 17.80
C SER A 33 7.52 1.94 16.61
N PRO A 34 6.35 1.31 16.47
CA PRO A 34 5.41 1.61 15.38
C PRO A 34 5.08 3.11 15.31
N TYR A 35 4.97 3.78 16.47
CA TYR A 35 4.74 5.21 16.56
C TYR A 35 5.87 6.05 15.93
N VAL A 36 7.12 5.78 16.31
CA VAL A 36 8.27 6.51 15.75
C VAL A 36 8.50 6.15 14.29
N ALA A 37 8.40 4.87 13.93
CA ALA A 37 8.54 4.40 12.56
C ALA A 37 7.50 5.04 11.63
N ARG A 38 6.25 5.16 12.06
CA ARG A 38 5.21 5.90 11.31
C ARG A 38 5.59 7.36 11.12
N SER A 39 5.99 8.03 12.20
CA SER A 39 6.41 9.45 12.15
C SER A 39 7.58 9.66 11.19
N ARG A 40 8.57 8.76 11.21
CA ARG A 40 9.73 8.79 10.29
C ARG A 40 9.33 8.53 8.85
N THR A 41 8.46 7.56 8.61
CA THR A 41 7.91 7.26 7.29
C THR A 41 7.26 8.50 6.67
N LEU A 42 6.36 9.15 7.39
CA LEU A 42 5.64 10.34 6.91
C LEU A 42 6.60 11.51 6.62
N TYR A 43 7.54 11.76 7.53
CA TYR A 43 8.58 12.77 7.33
C TYR A 43 9.39 12.50 6.07
N LEU A 44 9.90 11.27 5.89
CA LEU A 44 10.74 10.93 4.75
C LEU A 44 9.97 10.97 3.42
N MET A 45 8.68 10.59 3.41
CA MET A 45 7.83 10.73 2.22
C MET A 45 7.66 12.19 1.82
N ASP A 46 7.38 13.09 2.78
CA ASP A 46 7.28 14.53 2.53
C ASP A 46 8.61 15.08 1.99
N GLN A 47 9.74 14.72 2.61
CA GLN A 47 11.06 15.14 2.12
C GLN A 47 11.35 14.61 0.71
N TYR A 48 11.02 13.34 0.43
CA TYR A 48 11.22 12.76 -0.89
C TYR A 48 10.38 13.48 -1.95
N GLU A 49 9.12 13.82 -1.64
CA GLU A 49 8.25 14.57 -2.54
C GLU A 49 8.76 15.99 -2.79
N ARG A 50 9.15 16.70 -1.73
CA ARG A 50 9.65 18.08 -1.84
C ARG A 50 10.93 18.18 -2.65
N LEU A 51 11.88 17.28 -2.43
CA LEU A 51 13.20 17.34 -3.06
C LEU A 51 13.18 16.94 -4.54
N TYR A 52 12.24 16.08 -4.96
CA TYR A 52 12.31 15.48 -6.28
C TYR A 52 11.07 15.69 -7.15
N PHE A 53 9.92 16.07 -6.59
CA PHE A 53 8.65 16.13 -7.32
C PHE A 53 7.86 17.43 -7.14
N ARG A 54 8.39 18.41 -6.37
CA ARG A 54 7.72 19.71 -6.17
C ARG A 54 7.78 20.59 -7.42
N GLU A 55 8.91 20.58 -8.12
CA GLU A 55 9.11 21.27 -9.40
C GLU A 55 9.44 20.24 -10.47
N PRO A 56 8.44 19.45 -10.90
CA PRO A 56 8.70 18.39 -11.83
C PRO A 56 8.82 18.93 -13.27
N PRO A 57 9.59 18.25 -14.14
CA PRO A 57 9.67 18.63 -15.54
C PRO A 57 8.31 18.46 -16.24
N GLU A 58 8.12 19.18 -17.35
CA GLU A 58 6.90 19.10 -18.15
C GLU A 58 6.60 17.65 -18.58
N GLY A 59 5.33 17.25 -18.49
CA GLY A 59 4.90 15.88 -18.79
C GLY A 59 5.21 14.86 -17.69
N PHE A 60 5.76 15.26 -16.54
CA PHE A 60 5.83 14.41 -15.36
C PHE A 60 4.47 14.34 -14.65
N ILE A 61 3.88 13.15 -14.66
CA ILE A 61 2.56 12.93 -14.08
C ILE A 61 2.59 12.30 -12.67
N GLY A 62 3.79 12.06 -12.13
CA GLY A 62 4.00 11.55 -10.77
C GLY A 62 4.94 10.35 -10.68
N ASN A 63 5.26 9.98 -9.43
CA ASN A 63 6.12 8.84 -9.11
C ASN A 63 5.29 7.65 -8.60
N LYS A 64 5.28 6.54 -9.35
CA LYS A 64 4.52 5.33 -8.99
C LYS A 64 4.97 4.70 -7.67
N GLY A 65 6.26 4.80 -7.33
CA GLY A 65 6.80 4.25 -6.09
C GLY A 65 6.31 5.02 -4.87
N LEU A 66 6.40 6.36 -4.91
CA LEU A 66 5.88 7.21 -3.84
C LEU A 66 4.36 7.04 -3.66
N ALA A 67 3.61 6.95 -4.76
CA ALA A 67 2.17 6.69 -4.71
C ALA A 67 1.86 5.34 -4.04
N MET A 68 2.62 4.28 -4.35
CA MET A 68 2.49 2.98 -3.68
C MET A 68 2.73 3.09 -2.17
N MET A 69 3.83 3.73 -1.77
CA MET A 69 4.18 3.82 -0.35
C MET A 69 3.11 4.62 0.43
N LYS A 70 2.64 5.74 -0.11
CA LYS A 70 1.56 6.53 0.49
C LYS A 70 0.27 5.71 0.61
N ALA A 71 -0.08 4.95 -0.42
CA ALA A 71 -1.27 4.08 -0.39
C ALA A 71 -1.20 3.06 0.75
N ILE A 72 -0.06 2.38 0.91
CA ILE A 72 0.16 1.40 1.98
C ILE A 72 0.10 2.07 3.36
N GLN A 73 0.74 3.23 3.53
CA GLN A 73 0.64 3.97 4.79
C GLN A 73 -0.80 4.33 5.14
N PHE A 74 -1.61 4.76 4.17
CA PHE A 74 -3.03 5.03 4.41
C PHE A 74 -3.84 3.76 4.73
N VAL A 75 -3.49 2.61 4.16
CA VAL A 75 -4.11 1.33 4.55
C VAL A 75 -3.79 0.99 6.01
N MET A 76 -2.54 1.14 6.43
CA MET A 76 -2.13 0.93 7.83
C MET A 76 -2.85 1.90 8.78
N ASP A 77 -3.02 3.16 8.35
CA ASP A 77 -3.76 4.18 9.08
C ASP A 77 -5.30 4.00 9.01
N ARG A 78 -5.78 2.96 8.30
CA ARG A 78 -7.21 2.70 8.03
C ARG A 78 -7.96 3.83 7.30
N ASP A 79 -7.23 4.71 6.63
CA ASP A 79 -7.77 5.75 5.76
C ASP A 79 -7.92 5.21 4.32
N TYR A 80 -8.91 4.34 4.13
CA TYR A 80 -9.11 3.65 2.86
C TYR A 80 -9.48 4.60 1.70
N ALA A 81 -10.05 5.77 2.00
CA ALA A 81 -10.37 6.77 1.00
C ALA A 81 -9.08 7.37 0.40
N ARG A 82 -8.15 7.82 1.24
CA ARG A 82 -6.86 8.33 0.75
C ARG A 82 -5.98 7.24 0.16
N ALA A 83 -6.05 6.01 0.70
CA ALA A 83 -5.37 4.87 0.09
C ALA A 83 -5.86 4.62 -1.34
N LEU A 84 -7.18 4.64 -1.57
CA LEU A 84 -7.79 4.48 -2.89
C LEU A 84 -7.29 5.53 -3.88
N GLU A 85 -7.28 6.81 -3.48
CA GLU A 85 -6.76 7.89 -4.33
C GLU A 85 -5.31 7.66 -4.76
N GLN A 86 -4.45 7.21 -3.84
CA GLN A 86 -3.05 6.94 -4.14
C GLN A 86 -2.86 5.71 -5.03
N PHE A 87 -3.62 4.63 -4.82
CA PHE A 87 -3.60 3.48 -5.73
C PHE A 87 -4.10 3.85 -7.14
N GLN A 88 -5.17 4.64 -7.26
CA GLN A 88 -5.66 5.13 -8.55
C GLN A 88 -4.64 6.04 -9.24
N LYS A 89 -3.99 6.94 -8.49
CA LYS A 89 -2.88 7.76 -9.00
C LYS A 89 -1.74 6.87 -9.52
N ASN A 90 -1.38 5.82 -8.78
CA ASN A 90 -0.37 4.85 -9.20
C ASN A 90 -0.74 4.16 -10.52
N LEU A 91 -1.99 3.71 -10.65
CA LEU A 91 -2.48 3.07 -11.87
C LEU A 91 -2.44 4.03 -13.07
N LYS A 92 -2.90 5.27 -12.90
CA LYS A 92 -2.82 6.32 -13.93
C LYS A 92 -1.37 6.56 -14.39
N ILE A 93 -0.42 6.57 -13.45
CA ILE A 93 1.00 6.70 -13.77
C ILE A 93 1.47 5.51 -14.62
N CYS A 94 1.10 4.29 -14.23
CA CYS A 94 1.47 3.09 -14.98
C CYS A 94 0.89 3.09 -16.40
N ASP A 95 -0.38 3.46 -16.56
CA ASP A 95 -1.03 3.52 -17.87
C ASP A 95 -0.34 4.50 -18.80
N HIS A 96 0.07 5.67 -18.31
CA HIS A 96 0.83 6.63 -19.11
C HIS A 96 2.23 6.09 -19.48
N LEU A 97 2.94 5.47 -18.54
CA LEU A 97 4.25 4.87 -18.83
C LEU A 97 4.15 3.79 -19.93
N ILE A 98 3.11 2.97 -19.90
CA ILE A 98 2.87 1.94 -20.91
C ILE A 98 2.43 2.56 -22.25
N ARG A 99 1.40 3.42 -22.23
CA ARG A 99 0.74 3.89 -23.46
C ARG A 99 1.51 5.00 -24.16
N VAL A 100 2.05 5.96 -23.40
CA VAL A 100 2.73 7.15 -23.92
C VAL A 100 4.22 6.92 -24.02
N ARG A 101 4.85 6.44 -22.94
CA ARG A 101 6.31 6.22 -22.91
C ARG A 101 6.75 4.87 -23.46
N LYS A 102 5.82 3.96 -23.78
CA LYS A 102 6.08 2.60 -24.30
C LYS A 102 6.97 1.74 -23.40
N PHE A 103 6.92 1.98 -22.09
CA PHE A 103 7.68 1.19 -21.13
C PHE A 103 7.02 -0.17 -20.90
N GLN A 104 7.85 -1.21 -20.78
CA GLN A 104 7.41 -2.51 -20.30
C GLN A 104 7.38 -2.51 -18.77
N LEU A 105 6.19 -2.55 -18.20
CA LEU A 105 6.00 -2.69 -16.76
C LEU A 105 5.69 -4.15 -16.41
N ASN A 106 6.18 -4.59 -15.25
CA ASN A 106 5.88 -5.91 -14.72
C ASN A 106 4.35 -6.07 -14.55
N PRO A 107 3.70 -7.02 -15.25
CA PRO A 107 2.25 -7.24 -15.15
C PRO A 107 1.78 -7.54 -13.72
N LYS A 108 2.61 -8.21 -12.91
CA LYS A 108 2.32 -8.48 -11.50
C LYS A 108 2.16 -7.19 -10.70
N TYR A 109 3.00 -6.19 -10.96
CA TYR A 109 2.88 -4.87 -10.32
C TYR A 109 1.54 -4.18 -10.65
N ILE A 110 1.06 -4.32 -11.89
CA ILE A 110 -0.24 -3.74 -12.28
C ILE A 110 -1.40 -4.47 -11.59
N ALA A 111 -1.33 -5.80 -11.52
CA ALA A 111 -2.31 -6.61 -10.79
C ALA A 111 -2.36 -6.21 -9.31
N THR A 112 -1.20 -6.04 -8.68
CA THR A 112 -1.04 -5.53 -7.32
C THR A 112 -1.75 -4.20 -7.09
N VAL A 113 -1.51 -3.20 -7.94
CA VAL A 113 -2.17 -1.89 -7.80
C VAL A 113 -3.69 -2.02 -7.92
N LYS A 114 -4.19 -2.84 -8.85
CA LYS A 114 -5.63 -3.09 -9.02
C LYS A 114 -6.24 -3.81 -7.83
N ALA A 115 -5.54 -4.78 -7.26
CA ALA A 115 -5.99 -5.51 -6.07
C ALA A 115 -6.10 -4.55 -4.86
N GLY A 116 -5.14 -3.65 -4.69
CA GLY A 116 -5.19 -2.57 -3.68
C GLY A 116 -6.37 -1.61 -3.86
N ILE A 117 -6.72 -1.24 -5.11
CA ILE A 117 -7.93 -0.46 -5.42
C ILE A 117 -9.18 -1.20 -4.97
N LYS A 118 -9.34 -2.46 -5.38
CA LYS A 118 -10.51 -3.29 -5.04
C LYS A 118 -10.62 -3.47 -3.53
N PHE A 119 -9.49 -3.65 -2.83
CA PHE A 119 -9.45 -3.74 -1.37
C PHE A 119 -10.00 -2.46 -0.74
N CYS A 120 -9.52 -1.28 -1.13
CA CYS A 120 -9.97 -0.03 -0.53
C CYS A 120 -11.47 0.23 -0.79
N GLN A 121 -11.95 -0.05 -2.01
CA GLN A 121 -13.37 0.05 -2.36
C GLN A 121 -14.24 -0.84 -1.48
N LEU A 122 -13.80 -2.08 -1.24
CA LEU A 122 -14.51 -3.04 -0.40
C LEU A 122 -14.57 -2.58 1.06
N MET A 123 -13.44 -2.15 1.62
CA MET A 123 -13.38 -1.66 3.00
C MET A 123 -14.28 -0.44 3.22
N MET A 124 -14.32 0.48 2.25
CA MET A 124 -15.19 1.65 2.28
C MET A 124 -16.68 1.29 2.16
N ALA A 125 -17.04 0.43 1.20
CA ALA A 125 -18.43 -0.01 1.02
C ALA A 125 -18.98 -0.69 2.28
N ALA A 126 -18.18 -1.51 2.93
CA ALA A 126 -18.57 -2.15 4.18
C ALA A 126 -18.74 -1.18 5.37
N ALA A 127 -18.10 -0.01 5.34
CA ALA A 127 -18.33 1.03 6.34
C ALA A 127 -19.66 1.77 6.13
N SER A 128 -20.22 1.74 4.92
CA SER A 128 -21.47 2.44 4.56
C SER A 128 -22.75 1.59 4.70
N GLY A 129 -22.64 0.34 5.19
CA GLY A 129 -23.76 -0.60 5.34
C GLY A 129 -23.77 -1.68 4.25
N ALA A 130 -23.92 -2.94 4.66
CA ALA A 130 -23.54 -4.10 3.84
C ALA A 130 -24.51 -4.44 2.69
N ASP A 131 -23.90 -4.62 1.51
CA ASP A 131 -24.47 -5.26 0.32
C ASP A 131 -24.31 -6.79 0.42
N SER A 132 -25.34 -7.55 0.05
CA SER A 132 -25.34 -9.01 -0.10
C SER A 132 -24.15 -9.57 -0.90
N LYS A 133 -23.57 -8.78 -1.80
CA LYS A 133 -22.40 -9.16 -2.61
C LYS A 133 -21.05 -9.00 -1.90
N ALA A 134 -21.01 -8.35 -0.73
CA ALA A 134 -19.77 -8.06 -0.03
C ALA A 134 -18.99 -9.32 0.34
N CYS A 135 -19.67 -10.39 0.79
CA CYS A 135 -18.99 -11.65 1.15
C CYS A 135 -18.29 -12.32 -0.03
N VAL A 136 -18.90 -12.28 -1.23
CA VAL A 136 -18.26 -12.81 -2.44
C VAL A 136 -16.98 -12.03 -2.75
N LEU A 137 -17.04 -10.70 -2.69
CA LEU A 137 -15.89 -9.83 -2.98
C LEU A 137 -14.78 -9.94 -1.93
N VAL A 138 -15.13 -10.15 -0.65
CA VAL A 138 -14.17 -10.44 0.43
C VAL A 138 -13.47 -11.77 0.14
N ARG A 139 -14.22 -12.84 -0.13
CA ARG A 139 -13.67 -14.17 -0.42
C ARG A 139 -12.74 -14.12 -1.63
N GLU A 140 -13.15 -13.47 -2.72
CA GLU A 140 -12.29 -13.30 -3.90
C GLU A 140 -10.95 -12.61 -3.61
N GLN A 141 -10.92 -11.67 -2.65
CA GLN A 141 -9.67 -10.99 -2.26
C GLN A 141 -8.79 -11.84 -1.36
N ILE A 142 -9.41 -12.63 -0.46
CA ILE A 142 -8.70 -13.63 0.35
C ILE A 142 -8.11 -14.71 -0.56
N ASP A 143 -8.92 -15.28 -1.45
CA ASP A 143 -8.49 -16.28 -2.44
C ASP A 143 -7.36 -15.75 -3.32
N PHE A 144 -7.42 -14.47 -3.74
CA PHE A 144 -6.34 -13.86 -4.51
C PHE A 144 -5.01 -13.89 -3.75
N ILE A 145 -5.01 -13.59 -2.45
CA ILE A 145 -3.80 -13.63 -1.62
C ILE A 145 -3.34 -15.08 -1.42
N ASP A 146 -4.25 -15.99 -1.05
CA ASP A 146 -3.94 -17.40 -0.76
C ASP A 146 -3.34 -18.13 -1.97
N HIS A 147 -3.74 -17.76 -3.19
CA HIS A 147 -3.20 -18.33 -4.43
C HIS A 147 -1.95 -17.60 -4.97
N GLY A 148 -1.25 -16.83 -4.12
CA GLY A 148 0.02 -16.19 -4.45
C GLY A 148 -0.09 -14.85 -5.17
N GLY A 149 -1.29 -14.26 -5.19
CA GLY A 149 -1.49 -12.86 -5.53
C GLY A 149 -0.81 -11.94 -4.51
N SER A 150 -0.53 -10.71 -4.91
CA SER A 150 0.12 -9.75 -4.02
C SER A 150 -0.51 -8.37 -4.05
N MET A 151 -0.85 -7.86 -2.87
CA MET A 151 -1.30 -6.48 -2.67
C MET A 151 -0.15 -5.46 -2.71
N VAL A 152 1.10 -5.93 -2.55
CA VAL A 152 2.30 -5.09 -2.67
C VAL A 152 3.43 -5.79 -3.43
N GLN A 153 4.08 -5.08 -4.35
CA GLN A 153 5.25 -5.59 -5.07
C GLN A 153 6.52 -4.91 -4.55
N TYR A 154 7.25 -5.60 -3.67
CA TYR A 154 8.54 -5.19 -3.13
C TYR A 154 9.57 -6.34 -3.25
N GLU A 155 10.86 -5.99 -3.35
CA GLU A 155 11.95 -6.95 -3.65
C GLU A 155 12.30 -7.84 -2.46
N SER A 156 12.15 -7.35 -1.22
CA SER A 156 12.31 -8.19 -0.02
C SER A 156 11.06 -9.04 0.20
N SER A 157 11.20 -10.37 0.17
CA SER A 157 10.09 -11.31 0.39
C SER A 157 9.48 -11.16 1.79
N LYS A 158 10.31 -11.05 2.83
CA LYS A 158 9.85 -10.86 4.23
C LYS A 158 8.98 -9.61 4.37
N ILE A 159 9.47 -8.46 3.90
CA ILE A 159 8.72 -7.20 3.99
C ILE A 159 7.43 -7.28 3.17
N ARG A 160 7.47 -7.96 2.01
CA ARG A 160 6.28 -8.15 1.19
C ARG A 160 5.22 -8.98 1.91
N GLU A 161 5.62 -10.06 2.58
CA GLU A 161 4.74 -10.93 3.38
C GLU A 161 4.10 -10.14 4.52
N GLU A 162 4.90 -9.44 5.34
CA GLU A 162 4.38 -8.62 6.44
C GLU A 162 3.38 -7.56 5.96
N ILE A 163 3.66 -6.88 4.83
CA ILE A 163 2.72 -5.91 4.28
C ILE A 163 1.46 -6.61 3.77
N GLN A 164 1.56 -7.79 3.16
CA GLN A 164 0.38 -8.55 2.74
C GLN A 164 -0.50 -8.93 3.93
N ASP A 165 0.08 -9.34 5.05
CA ASP A 165 -0.65 -9.72 6.26
C ASP A 165 -1.52 -8.57 6.78
N VAL A 166 -1.08 -7.31 6.62
CA VAL A 166 -1.91 -6.13 6.91
C VAL A 166 -3.21 -6.16 6.11
N PHE A 167 -3.14 -6.40 4.80
CA PHE A 167 -4.35 -6.47 3.96
C PHE A 167 -5.20 -7.69 4.31
N TYR A 168 -4.55 -8.83 4.52
CA TYR A 168 -5.22 -10.09 4.85
C TYR A 168 -6.03 -9.98 6.14
N HIS A 169 -5.42 -9.52 7.23
CA HIS A 169 -6.11 -9.35 8.51
C HIS A 169 -7.26 -8.35 8.43
N GLN A 170 -7.16 -7.29 7.62
CA GLN A 170 -8.32 -6.40 7.41
C GLN A 170 -9.46 -7.09 6.67
N LEU A 171 -9.17 -7.97 5.72
CA LEU A 171 -10.19 -8.78 5.02
C LEU A 171 -10.81 -9.83 5.96
N GLU A 172 -10.03 -10.50 6.80
CA GLU A 172 -10.53 -11.45 7.80
C GLU A 172 -11.45 -10.79 8.82
N ASN A 173 -11.02 -9.64 9.36
CA ASN A 173 -11.84 -8.84 10.27
C ASN A 173 -13.14 -8.39 9.60
N LEU A 174 -13.07 -7.98 8.33
CA LEU A 174 -14.24 -7.62 7.56
C LEU A 174 -15.17 -8.82 7.33
N SER A 175 -14.62 -9.97 6.94
CA SER A 175 -15.35 -11.24 6.74
C SER A 175 -16.13 -11.63 7.99
N SER A 176 -15.45 -11.58 9.15
CA SER A 176 -16.02 -11.89 10.46
C SER A 176 -17.16 -10.93 10.81
N ARG A 177 -16.96 -9.62 10.62
CA ARG A 177 -17.97 -8.59 10.89
C ARG A 177 -19.21 -8.73 10.01
N LEU A 178 -19.03 -9.14 8.76
CA LEU A 178 -20.11 -9.37 7.80
C LEU A 178 -20.79 -10.74 7.98
N ASN A 179 -20.34 -11.57 8.93
CA ASN A 179 -20.77 -12.96 9.10
C ASN A 179 -20.68 -13.76 7.78
N CYS A 180 -19.62 -13.54 7.01
CA CYS A 180 -19.40 -14.22 5.74
C CYS A 180 -19.02 -15.70 5.88
N LEU A 181 -19.30 -16.33 7.02
CA LEU A 181 -18.85 -17.66 7.43
C LEU A 181 -18.74 -18.63 6.25
N SER A 182 -17.55 -19.22 6.19
CA SER A 182 -17.09 -20.31 5.32
C SER A 182 -18.20 -21.19 4.76
#